data_AF-A0A7W7T469-F1
#
_entry.id   AF-A0A7W7T469-F1
#
_cell.length_a   1.000
_cell.length_b   1.000
_cell.length_c   1.000
_cell.angle_alpha   90.00
_cell.angle_beta   90.00
_cell.angle_gamma   90.00
#
_symmetry.space_group_name_H-M   'P 1'
#
loop_
_entity.id
_entity.type
_entity.pdbx_description
1 polymer ?
#
loop_
_entity_poly.entity_id
_entity_poly.type
_entity_poly.pdbx_seq_one_letter_code
_entity_poly.pdbx_strand_id
1 'polypeptide(L)'
;MTTSSPPPQPALLCPICLDFIGWPEPPLFQRVDDSEASRWEEVDLSGINNEVKYADARRRCYVRCPNPSFDTGEHFLPVSHRDHGDPIIIGLVGRGQSGKTHLLVAMMSEALRAGLAPFGLELEPADEFRNLRFMRNVEKLAAGDRLDGTRGSIQDFAAYYVVRTRSGTSRPLVFFDVAGEDFMSHGNQGRNARFLLGATALMFVEDPEHAVPDWYPDHRSPDTQQNQAFAVALSRLRSRGDIRRIPVAVVVTKADELRYTHPVDRWLRRYDTGPDSLTAFREESRDVYAFLHHYGAHPLLDVYDRFDRGTLHVVSATGSRADGNGYPRVRPMRVLRPLVALLAMVGVVEDPAADGVGR
;
A
#
# COMPACT_ATOMS: atom_id res chain seq x y z
N MET A 1 -14.81 48.05 13.80
CA MET A 1 -14.08 47.20 12.84
C MET A 1 -14.21 45.77 13.34
N THR A 2 -15.16 45.02 12.78
CA THR A 2 -15.38 43.61 13.11
C THR A 2 -14.30 42.79 12.44
N THR A 3 -13.35 42.29 13.22
CA THR A 3 -12.34 41.32 12.80
C THR A 3 -13.07 40.02 12.46
N SER A 4 -13.32 39.78 11.17
CA SER A 4 -13.72 38.45 10.71
C SER A 4 -12.54 37.50 10.92
N SER A 5 -12.66 36.58 11.88
CA SER A 5 -11.73 35.47 11.99
C SER A 5 -11.65 34.77 10.63
N PRO A 6 -10.43 34.43 10.14
CA PRO A 6 -10.31 33.65 8.92
C PRO A 6 -11.09 32.34 9.08
N PRO A 7 -11.73 31.83 8.02
CA PRO A 7 -12.43 30.56 8.08
C PRO A 7 -11.47 29.49 8.61
N PRO A 8 -11.94 28.55 9.47
CA PRO A 8 -11.09 27.51 10.01
C PRO A 8 -10.43 26.75 8.85
N GLN A 9 -9.09 26.69 8.88
CA GLN A 9 -8.35 25.94 7.88
C GLN A 9 -8.84 24.47 7.90
N PRO A 10 -9.05 23.84 6.73
CA PRO A 10 -9.46 22.44 6.70
C PRO A 10 -8.39 21.59 7.39
N ALA A 11 -8.81 20.75 8.33
CA ALA A 11 -7.91 19.87 9.05
C ALA A 11 -7.44 18.74 8.12
N LEU A 12 -6.12 18.56 7.99
CA LEU A 12 -5.50 17.56 7.14
C LEU A 12 -5.14 16.32 7.95
N LEU A 13 -5.39 15.13 7.42
CA LEU A 13 -4.99 13.89 8.10
C LEU A 13 -3.50 13.62 7.89
N CYS A 14 -2.70 13.68 8.95
CA CYS A 14 -1.32 13.23 8.90
C CYS A 14 -1.26 11.70 8.74
N PRO A 15 -0.65 11.13 7.69
CA PRO A 15 -0.60 9.68 7.50
C PRO A 15 0.31 8.97 8.51
N ILE A 16 1.17 9.70 9.24
CA ILE A 16 2.13 9.13 10.18
C ILE A 16 1.50 8.97 11.57
N CYS A 17 1.05 10.06 12.21
CA CYS A 17 0.41 9.99 13.54
C CYS A 17 -1.11 9.71 13.48
N LEU A 18 -1.73 9.90 12.31
CA LEU A 18 -3.19 9.80 12.09
C LEU A 18 -4.02 10.88 12.79
N ASP A 19 -3.37 11.95 13.23
CA ASP A 19 -4.08 13.14 13.74
C ASP A 19 -4.54 14.03 12.59
N PHE A 20 -5.69 14.67 12.80
CA PHE A 20 -6.08 15.82 12.01
C PHE A 20 -5.30 17.05 12.48
N ILE A 21 -4.55 17.67 11.57
CA ILE A 21 -3.66 18.79 11.84
C ILE A 21 -4.12 20.03 11.05
N GLY A 22 -4.02 21.20 11.68
CA GLY A 22 -3.92 22.44 10.91
C GLY A 22 -2.56 22.47 10.23
N TRP A 23 -2.51 22.88 8.95
CA TRP A 23 -1.23 22.89 8.25
C TRP A 23 -0.28 23.88 8.93
N PRO A 24 0.89 23.42 9.39
CA PRO A 24 1.82 24.31 10.09
C PRO A 24 2.34 25.39 9.14
N GLU A 25 2.36 26.62 9.65
CA GLU A 25 3.15 27.71 9.08
C GLU A 25 4.65 27.34 9.13
N PRO A 26 5.52 28.00 8.34
CA PRO A 26 6.98 27.81 8.39
C PRO A 26 7.53 27.81 9.83
N PRO A 27 8.67 27.12 10.10
CA PRO A 27 9.78 26.90 9.17
C PRO A 27 9.63 25.68 8.25
N LEU A 28 10.31 25.76 7.09
CA LEU A 28 10.50 24.64 6.17
C LEU A 28 11.77 23.88 6.54
N PHE A 29 11.77 22.58 6.33
CA PHE A 29 12.91 21.72 6.62
C PHE A 29 13.37 20.97 5.37
N GLN A 30 14.65 20.68 5.29
CA GLN A 30 15.23 19.75 4.33
C GLN A 30 16.04 18.69 5.07
N ARG A 31 16.06 17.49 4.50
CA ARG A 31 16.88 16.40 5.01
C ARG A 31 18.30 16.51 4.45
N VAL A 32 19.28 16.42 5.33
CA VAL A 32 20.70 16.69 5.01
C VAL A 32 21.47 15.42 4.67
N ASP A 33 21.07 14.28 5.26
CA ASP A 33 21.72 12.98 5.04
C ASP A 33 20.72 11.83 4.86
N ASP A 34 21.14 10.86 4.03
CA ASP A 34 20.39 9.64 3.70
C ASP A 34 20.38 8.59 4.84
N SER A 35 21.16 8.83 5.90
CA SER A 35 21.39 7.88 7.00
C SER A 35 20.15 7.69 7.89
N GLU A 36 20.12 6.58 8.64
CA GLU A 36 19.00 6.23 9.55
C GLU A 36 18.76 7.28 10.64
N ALA A 37 19.79 8.05 11.02
CA ALA A 37 19.66 9.22 11.87
C ALA A 37 19.50 10.47 10.99
N SER A 38 18.33 10.62 10.36
CA SER A 38 18.05 11.73 9.46
C SER A 38 18.21 13.07 10.18
N ARG A 39 19.23 13.87 9.80
CA ARG A 39 19.34 15.25 10.27
C ARG A 39 18.44 16.14 9.41
N TRP A 40 17.59 16.90 10.08
CA TRP A 40 16.72 17.90 9.48
C TRP A 40 17.30 19.28 9.74
N GLU A 41 17.41 20.09 8.70
CA GLU A 41 17.86 21.49 8.79
C GLU A 41 16.75 22.40 8.30
N GLU A 42 16.56 23.52 8.99
CA GLU A 42 15.66 24.58 8.53
C GLU A 42 16.21 25.20 7.24
N VAL A 43 15.32 25.43 6.29
CA VAL A 43 15.64 26.03 5.00
C VAL A 43 14.88 27.32 4.84
N ASP A 44 15.62 28.39 4.55
CA ASP A 44 15.06 29.67 4.15
C ASP A 44 15.04 29.79 2.62
N LEU A 45 13.85 29.84 2.05
CA LEU A 45 13.63 30.04 0.62
C LEU A 45 13.40 31.52 0.24
N SER A 46 13.43 32.45 1.20
CA SER A 46 13.12 33.87 0.99
C SER A 46 14.01 34.57 -0.04
N GLY A 47 15.25 34.08 -0.21
CA GLY A 47 16.19 34.58 -1.21
C GLY A 47 15.89 34.17 -2.66
N ILE A 48 14.97 33.23 -2.89
CA ILE A 48 14.62 32.75 -4.24
C ILE A 48 13.51 33.63 -4.82
N ASN A 49 13.89 34.59 -5.66
CA ASN A 49 12.97 35.54 -6.30
C ASN A 49 12.33 35.05 -7.61
N ASN A 50 12.75 33.89 -8.12
CA ASN A 50 12.19 33.27 -9.32
C ASN A 50 11.13 32.25 -8.90
N GLU A 51 9.88 32.46 -9.32
CA GLU A 51 8.72 31.64 -8.92
C GLU A 51 8.89 30.15 -9.26
N VAL A 52 9.46 29.85 -10.43
CA VAL A 52 9.70 28.46 -10.86
C VAL A 52 10.76 27.80 -9.98
N LYS A 53 11.86 28.50 -9.68
CA LYS A 53 12.89 27.99 -8.77
C LYS A 53 12.38 27.84 -7.33
N TYR A 54 11.53 28.78 -6.89
CA TYR A 54 10.92 28.73 -5.57
C TYR A 54 10.01 27.51 -5.45
N ALA A 55 9.16 27.27 -6.45
CA ALA A 55 8.28 26.11 -6.49
C ALA A 55 9.07 24.78 -6.51
N ASP A 56 10.14 24.67 -7.31
CA ASP A 56 11.00 23.48 -7.34
C ASP A 56 11.67 23.23 -5.99
N ALA A 57 12.27 24.27 -5.39
CA ALA A 57 12.92 24.16 -4.08
C ALA A 57 11.93 23.78 -2.97
N ARG A 58 10.75 24.44 -2.94
CA ARG A 58 9.69 24.19 -1.95
C ARG A 58 9.15 22.76 -2.03
N ARG A 59 9.08 22.14 -3.21
CA ARG A 59 8.61 20.75 -3.37
C ARG A 59 9.50 19.73 -2.67
N ARG A 60 10.79 20.04 -2.47
CA ARG A 60 11.74 19.19 -1.74
C ARG A 60 11.78 19.46 -0.23
N CYS A 61 11.00 20.43 0.24
CA CYS A 61 10.93 20.79 1.64
C CYS A 61 9.83 19.99 2.37
N TYR A 62 9.96 20.02 3.68
CA TYR A 62 9.06 19.37 4.63
C TYR A 62 8.61 20.36 5.69
N VAL A 63 7.52 20.02 6.35
CA VAL A 63 7.06 20.68 7.59
C VAL A 63 7.07 19.69 8.73
N ARG A 64 7.40 20.16 9.93
CA ARG A 64 7.29 19.34 11.13
C ARG A 64 5.81 19.18 11.50
N CYS A 65 5.36 17.95 11.67
CA CYS A 65 4.00 17.70 12.14
C CYS A 65 3.84 18.16 13.60
N PRO A 66 2.76 18.89 13.95
CA PRO A 66 2.52 19.30 15.33
C PRO A 66 2.20 18.12 16.26
N ASN A 67 1.73 16.99 15.72
CA ASN A 67 1.45 15.75 16.46
C ASN A 67 0.65 16.00 17.76
N PRO A 68 -0.58 16.54 17.67
CA PRO A 68 -1.33 17.00 18.83
C PRO A 68 -1.62 15.92 19.88
N SER A 69 -1.63 14.64 19.48
CA SER A 69 -1.78 13.50 20.38
C SER A 69 -0.50 13.14 21.17
N PHE A 70 0.68 13.63 20.74
CA PHE A 70 2.00 13.35 21.33
C PHE A 70 2.35 11.85 21.44
N ASP A 71 1.74 11.00 20.62
CA ASP A 71 1.89 9.54 20.75
C ASP A 71 2.82 8.90 19.71
N THR A 72 3.26 9.71 18.77
CA THR A 72 4.26 9.39 17.75
C THR A 72 5.51 10.25 17.99
N GLY A 73 6.70 9.77 17.59
CA GLY A 73 7.90 10.61 17.65
C GLY A 73 7.85 11.76 16.66
N GLU A 74 8.86 12.63 16.70
CA GLU A 74 8.99 13.73 15.75
C GLU A 74 9.00 13.20 14.31
N HIS A 75 8.19 13.80 13.45
CA HIS A 75 8.08 13.42 12.05
C HIS A 75 7.73 14.62 11.18
N PHE A 76 8.04 14.48 9.90
CA PHE A 76 7.97 15.53 8.91
C PHE A 76 7.11 15.08 7.74
N LEU A 77 6.31 16.01 7.21
CA LEU A 77 5.46 15.79 6.04
C LEU A 77 6.02 16.59 4.86
N PRO A 78 6.12 15.99 3.66
CA PRO A 78 6.41 16.72 2.44
C PRO A 78 5.45 17.89 2.29
N VAL A 79 5.96 19.05 1.88
CA VAL A 79 5.15 20.26 1.72
C VAL A 79 4.01 20.06 0.70
N SER A 80 4.23 19.19 -0.28
CA SER A 80 3.23 18.76 -1.26
C SER A 80 2.00 18.10 -0.63
N HIS A 81 2.07 17.57 0.60
CA HIS A 81 0.93 16.92 1.25
C HIS A 81 -0.30 17.83 1.37
N ARG A 82 -0.09 19.14 1.60
CA ARG A 82 -1.16 20.14 1.65
C ARG A 82 -1.82 20.39 0.29
N ASP A 83 -1.08 20.17 -0.78
CA ASP A 83 -1.45 20.59 -2.13
C ASP A 83 -2.43 19.58 -2.79
N HIS A 84 -2.81 18.51 -2.07
CA HIS A 84 -3.66 17.42 -2.56
C HIS A 84 -4.84 17.15 -1.59
N GLY A 85 -5.82 16.35 -2.04
CA GLY A 85 -6.98 15.96 -1.23
C GLY A 85 -6.65 14.98 -0.11
N ASP A 86 -7.68 14.39 0.52
CA ASP A 86 -7.49 13.45 1.64
C ASP A 86 -6.64 12.23 1.22
N PRO A 87 -5.68 11.81 2.08
CA PRO A 87 -4.78 10.71 1.77
C PRO A 87 -5.52 9.37 1.66
N ILE A 88 -5.06 8.55 0.72
CA ILE A 88 -5.42 7.15 0.58
C ILE A 88 -4.34 6.35 1.28
N ILE A 89 -4.69 5.73 2.40
CA ILE A 89 -3.79 4.90 3.20
C ILE A 89 -4.11 3.43 2.90
N ILE A 90 -3.16 2.72 2.29
CA ILE A 90 -3.25 1.29 1.97
C ILE A 90 -2.32 0.51 2.90
N GLY A 91 -2.91 -0.38 3.68
CA GLY A 91 -2.18 -1.28 4.56
C GLY A 91 -1.99 -2.67 3.99
N LEU A 92 -0.75 -3.17 3.92
CA LEU A 92 -0.45 -4.56 3.58
C LEU A 92 -0.35 -5.39 4.86
N VAL A 93 -1.14 -6.45 4.95
CA VAL A 93 -1.23 -7.34 6.11
C VAL A 93 -0.94 -8.77 5.65
N GLY A 94 -0.13 -9.52 6.39
CA GLY A 94 0.25 -10.89 6.04
C GLY A 94 1.45 -11.38 6.82
N ARG A 95 1.70 -12.70 6.82
CA ARG A 95 2.81 -13.31 7.57
C ARG A 95 4.17 -12.77 7.11
N GLY A 96 5.20 -13.00 7.91
CA GLY A 96 6.58 -12.86 7.44
C GLY A 96 6.77 -13.70 6.17
N GLN A 97 7.49 -13.17 5.18
CA GLN A 97 7.78 -13.86 3.90
C GLN A 97 6.60 -14.19 2.98
N SER A 98 5.38 -13.74 3.29
CA SER A 98 4.20 -13.76 2.39
C SER A 98 4.33 -12.88 1.14
N GLY A 99 5.53 -12.35 0.84
CA GLY A 99 5.78 -11.59 -0.40
C GLY A 99 5.22 -10.16 -0.45
N LYS A 100 4.73 -9.58 0.65
CA LYS A 100 4.21 -8.19 0.71
C LYS A 100 5.15 -7.14 0.11
N THR A 101 6.40 -7.11 0.57
CA THR A 101 7.41 -6.16 0.08
C THR A 101 7.71 -6.34 -1.40
N HIS A 102 7.84 -7.59 -1.85
CA HIS A 102 8.07 -7.89 -3.27
C HIS A 102 6.86 -7.47 -4.11
N LEU A 103 5.63 -7.70 -3.62
CA LEU A 103 4.41 -7.26 -4.27
C LEU A 103 4.35 -5.74 -4.36
N LEU A 104 4.61 -5.01 -3.26
CA LEU A 104 4.61 -3.55 -3.24
C LEU A 104 5.65 -2.98 -4.22
N VAL A 105 6.88 -3.50 -4.21
CA VAL A 105 7.96 -3.07 -5.11
C VAL A 105 7.60 -3.33 -6.58
N ALA A 106 7.12 -4.53 -6.91
CA ALA A 106 6.70 -4.86 -8.27
C ALA A 106 5.51 -4.01 -8.73
N MET A 107 4.51 -3.81 -7.87
CA MET A 107 3.32 -3.00 -8.13
C MET A 107 3.67 -1.54 -8.38
N MET A 108 4.54 -0.94 -7.57
CA MET A 108 4.97 0.46 -7.78
C MET A 108 5.87 0.59 -9.01
N SER A 109 6.73 -0.40 -9.27
CA SER A 109 7.56 -0.42 -10.49
C SER A 109 6.69 -0.40 -11.76
N GLU A 110 5.64 -1.21 -11.81
CA GLU A 110 4.70 -1.23 -12.93
C GLU A 110 3.83 0.02 -12.99
N ALA A 111 3.42 0.57 -11.84
CA ALA A 111 2.62 1.80 -11.79
C ALA A 111 3.41 3.02 -12.33
N LEU A 112 4.67 3.16 -11.92
CA LEU A 112 5.58 4.21 -12.37
C LEU A 112 5.94 4.08 -13.86
N ARG A 113 5.82 2.88 -14.46
CA ARG A 113 5.92 2.65 -15.91
C ARG A 113 4.59 2.86 -16.65
N ALA A 114 3.74 3.76 -16.13
CA ALA A 114 2.43 4.09 -16.67
C ALA A 114 1.42 2.93 -16.74
N GLY A 115 1.61 1.87 -15.95
CA GLY A 115 0.69 0.72 -15.92
C GLY A 115 -0.72 1.06 -15.41
N LEU A 116 -0.89 2.22 -14.76
CA LEU A 116 -2.19 2.73 -14.31
C LEU A 116 -2.90 3.61 -15.36
N ALA A 117 -2.21 4.06 -16.42
CA ALA A 117 -2.76 4.93 -17.44
C ALA A 117 -4.03 4.39 -18.15
N PRO A 118 -4.17 3.06 -18.41
CA PRO A 118 -5.41 2.50 -18.96
C PRO A 118 -6.65 2.76 -18.10
N PHE A 119 -6.48 2.97 -16.79
CA PHE A 119 -7.55 3.28 -15.85
C PHE A 119 -7.71 4.81 -15.62
N GLY A 120 -7.01 5.63 -16.41
CA GLY A 120 -7.05 7.08 -16.28
C GLY A 120 -6.33 7.63 -15.06
N LEU A 121 -5.35 6.87 -14.56
CA LEU A 121 -4.58 7.23 -13.37
C LEU A 121 -3.11 7.40 -13.71
N GLU A 122 -2.50 8.40 -13.10
CA GLU A 122 -1.06 8.66 -13.15
C GLU A 122 -0.51 8.67 -11.72
N LEU A 123 0.72 8.18 -11.55
CA LEU A 123 1.38 8.07 -10.26
C LEU A 123 2.69 8.85 -10.29
N GLU A 124 2.86 9.77 -9.35
CA GLU A 124 4.09 10.55 -9.19
C GLU A 124 4.62 10.46 -7.75
N PRO A 125 5.95 10.50 -7.52
CA PRO A 125 6.51 10.55 -6.18
C PRO A 125 6.03 11.80 -5.41
N ALA A 126 5.50 11.62 -4.20
CA ALA A 126 5.17 12.73 -3.30
C ALA A 126 6.37 13.15 -2.45
N ASP A 127 7.26 12.19 -2.19
CA ASP A 127 8.46 12.30 -1.39
C ASP A 127 9.64 11.77 -2.22
N GLU A 128 10.40 12.69 -2.83
CA GLU A 128 11.54 12.34 -3.71
C GLU A 128 12.57 11.47 -2.98
N PHE A 129 12.82 11.75 -1.71
CA PHE A 129 13.81 11.07 -0.90
C PHE A 129 13.42 9.61 -0.64
N ARG A 130 12.20 9.38 -0.15
CA ARG A 130 11.68 8.02 0.08
C ARG A 130 11.60 7.26 -1.24
N ASN A 131 11.22 7.95 -2.31
CA ASN A 131 11.21 7.34 -3.64
C ASN A 131 12.60 6.89 -4.08
N LEU A 132 13.67 7.67 -3.87
CA LEU A 132 15.03 7.23 -4.18
C LEU A 132 15.42 5.95 -3.42
N ARG A 133 15.12 5.87 -2.11
CA ARG A 133 15.36 4.65 -1.31
C ARG A 133 14.54 3.47 -1.85
N PHE A 134 13.29 3.72 -2.20
CA PHE A 134 12.39 2.71 -2.76
C PHE A 134 12.88 2.21 -4.12
N MET A 135 13.38 3.10 -4.97
CA MET A 135 13.92 2.76 -6.29
C MET A 135 15.14 1.84 -6.21
N ARG A 136 15.94 1.91 -5.15
CA ARG A 136 17.01 0.92 -4.91
C ARG A 136 16.46 -0.51 -4.79
N ASN A 137 15.29 -0.69 -4.16
CA ASN A 137 14.64 -2.00 -4.10
C ASN A 137 14.05 -2.42 -5.45
N VAL A 138 13.53 -1.47 -6.23
CA VAL A 138 13.07 -1.73 -7.60
C VAL A 138 14.23 -2.23 -8.47
N GLU A 139 15.38 -1.58 -8.39
CA GLU A 139 16.60 -1.94 -9.13
C GLU A 139 17.12 -3.32 -8.72
N LYS A 140 17.24 -3.59 -7.41
CA LYS A 140 17.60 -4.92 -6.88
C LYS A 140 16.68 -6.00 -7.42
N LEU A 141 15.36 -5.81 -7.30
CA LEU A 141 14.39 -6.80 -7.78
C LEU A 141 14.49 -6.98 -9.30
N ALA A 142 14.66 -5.90 -10.07
CA ALA A 142 14.83 -5.97 -11.51
C ALA A 142 16.12 -6.71 -11.93
N ALA A 143 17.18 -6.62 -11.13
CA ALA A 143 18.41 -7.37 -11.32
C ALA A 143 18.28 -8.87 -10.95
N GLY A 144 17.14 -9.27 -10.38
CA GLY A 144 16.90 -10.63 -9.91
C GLY A 144 17.34 -10.86 -8.48
N ASP A 145 17.73 -9.83 -7.73
CA ASP A 145 18.11 -10.01 -6.32
C ASP A 145 16.88 -10.20 -5.44
N ARG A 146 17.02 -11.04 -4.40
CA ARG A 146 16.00 -11.15 -3.36
C ARG A 146 16.02 -9.91 -2.47
N LEU A 147 14.85 -9.34 -2.20
CA LEU A 147 14.74 -8.23 -1.25
C LEU A 147 14.90 -8.75 0.17
N ASP A 148 15.62 -7.98 0.97
CA ASP A 148 15.76 -8.23 2.42
C ASP A 148 14.38 -8.25 3.09
N GLY A 149 14.23 -9.04 4.15
CA GLY A 149 13.02 -9.00 4.97
C GLY A 149 12.80 -7.60 5.54
N THR A 150 11.54 -7.16 5.63
CA THR A 150 11.15 -5.86 6.20
C THR A 150 11.66 -5.75 7.64
N ARG A 151 12.79 -5.05 7.85
CA ARG A 151 13.29 -4.72 9.19
C ARG A 151 12.65 -3.39 9.59
N GLY A 152 11.71 -3.43 10.52
CA GLY A 152 10.88 -2.28 10.90
C GLY A 152 11.65 -1.19 11.64
N SER A 153 11.52 0.05 11.16
CA SER A 153 11.59 1.24 12.01
C SER A 153 10.18 1.83 12.14
N ILE A 154 9.86 2.28 13.36
CA ILE A 154 8.52 2.49 13.93
C ILE A 154 7.68 3.60 13.22
N GLN A 155 8.23 4.29 12.22
CA GLN A 155 7.69 5.55 11.69
C GLN A 155 7.72 5.70 10.16
N ASP A 156 8.23 4.71 9.41
CA ASP A 156 8.33 4.81 7.96
C ASP A 156 7.26 3.98 7.26
N PHE A 157 6.25 4.64 6.68
CA PHE A 157 5.48 4.03 5.60
C PHE A 157 6.42 3.69 4.43
N ALA A 158 6.13 2.59 3.74
CA ALA A 158 7.00 1.99 2.75
C ALA A 158 7.08 2.80 1.44
N ALA A 159 6.01 3.53 1.11
CA ALA A 159 5.92 4.31 -0.12
C ALA A 159 4.94 5.48 0.04
N TYR A 160 5.25 6.61 -0.62
CA TYR A 160 4.39 7.79 -0.65
C TYR A 160 4.44 8.46 -2.02
N TYR A 161 3.29 8.40 -2.68
CA TYR A 161 3.03 8.91 -4.00
C TYR A 161 1.83 9.86 -4.01
N VAL A 162 1.61 10.53 -5.13
CA VAL A 162 0.37 11.20 -5.48
C VAL A 162 -0.25 10.44 -6.63
N VAL A 163 -1.52 10.07 -6.51
CA VAL A 163 -2.30 9.56 -7.63
C VAL A 163 -3.12 10.70 -8.23
N ARG A 164 -3.04 10.88 -9.55
CA ARG A 164 -3.79 11.87 -10.31
C ARG A 164 -4.77 11.20 -11.26
N THR A 165 -5.97 11.75 -11.36
CA THR A 165 -7.01 11.31 -12.30
C THR A 165 -6.99 12.16 -13.56
N ARG A 166 -7.69 11.71 -14.62
CA ARG A 166 -7.83 12.48 -15.88
C ARG A 166 -8.52 13.82 -15.69
N SER A 167 -9.44 13.94 -14.73
CA SER A 167 -10.08 15.22 -14.40
C SER A 167 -9.14 16.23 -13.71
N GLY A 168 -7.93 15.80 -13.32
CA GLY A 168 -6.96 16.62 -12.59
C GLY A 168 -7.10 16.52 -11.07
N THR A 169 -7.98 15.65 -10.56
CA THR A 169 -8.07 15.38 -9.12
C THR A 169 -6.83 14.63 -8.65
N SER A 170 -6.20 15.10 -7.57
CA SER A 170 -4.99 14.49 -7.01
C SER A 170 -5.16 14.14 -5.54
N ARG A 171 -4.74 12.93 -5.15
CA ARG A 171 -4.77 12.47 -3.75
C ARG A 171 -3.43 11.85 -3.35
N PRO A 172 -2.94 12.10 -2.12
CA PRO A 172 -1.83 11.35 -1.56
C PRO A 172 -2.16 9.86 -1.53
N LEU A 173 -1.19 9.00 -1.85
CA LEU A 173 -1.29 7.56 -1.79
C LEU A 173 -0.12 7.02 -0.95
N VAL A 174 -0.43 6.47 0.22
CA VAL A 174 0.54 6.03 1.22
C VAL A 174 0.39 4.54 1.46
N PHE A 175 1.51 3.81 1.41
CA PHE A 175 1.54 2.36 1.65
C PHE A 175 2.26 2.01 2.94
N PHE A 176 1.64 1.17 3.76
CA PHE A 176 2.26 0.57 4.92
C PHE A 176 2.55 -0.91 4.64
N ASP A 177 3.83 -1.29 4.63
CA ASP A 177 4.27 -2.69 4.62
C ASP A 177 4.84 -3.03 5.99
N VAL A 178 4.07 -3.75 6.81
CA VAL A 178 4.47 -4.08 8.19
C VAL A 178 4.72 -5.58 8.29
N ALA A 179 5.85 -5.95 8.88
CA ALA A 179 6.22 -7.35 9.04
C ALA A 179 5.21 -8.10 9.92
N GLY A 180 5.01 -9.39 9.68
CA GLY A 180 4.09 -10.20 10.49
C GLY A 180 4.50 -10.23 11.96
N GLU A 181 5.81 -10.31 12.23
CA GLU A 181 6.39 -10.26 13.58
C GLU A 181 6.18 -8.92 14.31
N ASP A 182 6.04 -7.82 13.57
CA ASP A 182 5.83 -6.48 14.13
C ASP A 182 4.45 -6.31 14.74
N PHE A 183 3.48 -7.14 14.32
CA PHE A 183 2.17 -7.23 14.97
C PHE A 183 2.23 -7.96 16.34
N MET A 184 3.28 -8.75 16.58
CA MET A 184 3.38 -9.72 17.68
C MET A 184 4.28 -9.29 18.84
N SER A 185 5.10 -8.25 18.67
CA SER A 185 6.00 -7.77 19.71
C SER A 185 5.25 -7.13 20.87
N HIS A 186 5.09 -7.89 21.97
CA HIS A 186 4.36 -7.51 23.19
C HIS A 186 4.97 -6.33 23.98
N GLY A 187 6.20 -5.90 23.67
CA GLY A 187 6.90 -4.80 24.35
C GLY A 187 6.67 -3.39 23.76
N ASN A 188 6.15 -3.30 22.53
CA ASN A 188 5.91 -2.04 21.80
C ASN A 188 4.44 -1.95 21.34
N GLN A 189 3.53 -2.31 22.24
CA GLN A 189 2.08 -2.38 22.02
C GLN A 189 1.57 -1.12 21.28
N GLY A 190 0.94 -1.32 20.12
CA GLY A 190 0.12 -0.29 19.48
C GLY A 190 0.70 0.39 18.24
N ARG A 191 2.00 0.69 18.18
CA ARG A 191 2.52 1.64 17.16
C ARG A 191 2.57 1.09 15.73
N ASN A 192 3.14 -0.09 15.52
CA ASN A 192 3.38 -0.63 14.17
C ASN A 192 2.10 -0.91 13.37
N ALA A 193 1.00 -1.17 14.05
CA ALA A 193 -0.31 -1.43 13.44
C ALA A 193 -1.32 -0.30 13.68
N ARG A 194 -0.82 0.90 14.02
CA ARG A 194 -1.65 2.09 14.20
C ARG A 194 -2.26 2.55 12.88
N PHE A 195 -1.53 2.43 11.78
CA PHE A 195 -2.01 2.77 10.44
C PHE A 195 -3.36 2.11 10.10
N LEU A 196 -3.68 0.94 10.68
CA LEU A 196 -4.99 0.28 10.51
C LEU A 196 -6.17 1.15 10.98
N LEU A 197 -5.95 2.02 11.97
CA LEU A 197 -6.96 2.95 12.48
C LEU A 197 -7.27 4.09 11.50
N GLY A 198 -6.32 4.42 10.60
CA GLY A 198 -6.48 5.43 9.55
C GLY A 198 -6.54 4.86 8.14
N ALA A 199 -6.40 3.53 7.99
CA ALA A 199 -6.41 2.87 6.70
C ALA A 199 -7.73 3.15 5.96
N THR A 200 -7.59 3.55 4.69
CA THR A 200 -8.71 3.74 3.77
C THR A 200 -9.01 2.48 2.96
N ALA A 201 -8.05 1.56 2.89
CA ALA A 201 -8.13 0.29 2.19
C ALA A 201 -7.07 -0.67 2.75
N LEU A 202 -7.30 -1.98 2.60
CA LEU A 202 -6.38 -3.02 3.08
C LEU A 202 -6.10 -4.07 2.02
N MET A 203 -4.87 -4.58 2.01
CA MET A 203 -4.45 -5.70 1.18
C MET A 203 -3.97 -6.83 2.08
N PHE A 204 -4.73 -7.93 2.10
CA PHE A 204 -4.38 -9.12 2.86
C PHE A 204 -3.64 -10.07 1.93
N VAL A 205 -2.37 -10.36 2.24
CA VAL A 205 -1.47 -11.10 1.37
C VAL A 205 -1.04 -12.39 2.06
N GLU A 206 -1.12 -13.51 1.35
CA GLU A 206 -0.61 -14.80 1.79
C GLU A 206 0.05 -15.55 0.63
N ASP A 207 1.03 -16.41 0.93
CA ASP A 207 1.63 -17.28 -0.08
C ASP A 207 0.91 -18.64 -0.21
N PRO A 208 1.10 -19.37 -1.33
CA PRO A 208 0.35 -20.58 -1.63
C PRO A 208 0.50 -21.68 -0.56
N GLU A 209 1.69 -21.84 0.02
CA GLU A 209 1.95 -22.87 1.04
C GLU A 209 1.00 -22.73 2.25
N HIS A 210 0.68 -21.50 2.62
CA HIS A 210 -0.24 -21.22 3.73
C HIS A 210 -1.68 -20.94 3.28
N ALA A 211 -1.86 -20.40 2.06
CA ALA A 211 -3.18 -20.05 1.54
C ALA A 211 -3.99 -21.26 1.11
N VAL A 212 -3.34 -22.31 0.55
CA VAL A 212 -4.02 -23.50 0.03
C VAL A 212 -3.39 -24.78 0.60
N PRO A 213 -3.52 -25.02 1.92
CA PRO A 213 -2.81 -26.10 2.61
C PRO A 213 -3.16 -27.49 2.07
N ASP A 214 -4.35 -27.69 1.51
CA ASP A 214 -4.76 -28.96 0.93
C ASP A 214 -4.03 -29.27 -0.39
N TRP A 215 -3.46 -28.26 -1.07
CA TRP A 215 -2.59 -28.44 -2.23
C TRP A 215 -1.18 -28.89 -1.83
N TYR A 216 -0.76 -28.56 -0.61
CA TYR A 216 0.54 -28.92 -0.02
C TYR A 216 0.36 -29.90 1.17
N PRO A 217 -0.16 -31.13 0.95
CA PRO A 217 -0.53 -32.03 2.05
C PRO A 217 0.64 -32.39 2.96
N ASP A 218 1.87 -32.47 2.41
CA ASP A 218 3.09 -32.77 3.15
C ASP A 218 3.59 -31.59 4.02
N HIS A 219 3.04 -30.39 3.83
CA HIS A 219 3.43 -29.16 4.52
C HIS A 219 2.39 -28.71 5.57
N ARG A 220 1.43 -29.57 5.94
CA ARG A 220 0.43 -29.27 6.97
C ARG A 220 1.07 -29.14 8.36
N SER A 221 1.56 -27.94 8.68
CA SER A 221 1.86 -27.52 10.05
C SER A 221 0.59 -27.02 10.75
N PRO A 222 0.41 -27.17 12.08
CA PRO A 222 -0.65 -26.50 12.84
C PRO A 222 -0.69 -24.98 12.62
N ASP A 223 0.45 -24.38 12.28
CA ASP A 223 0.60 -22.95 12.00
C ASP A 223 -0.12 -22.51 10.71
N THR A 224 -0.44 -23.44 9.80
CA THR A 224 -1.18 -23.13 8.56
C THR A 224 -2.64 -22.73 8.81
N GLN A 225 -3.23 -23.10 9.96
CA GLN A 225 -4.66 -22.87 10.23
C GLN A 225 -5.02 -21.45 10.66
N GLN A 226 -4.07 -20.66 11.20
CA GLN A 226 -4.38 -19.30 11.66
C GLN A 226 -3.29 -18.31 11.25
N ASN A 227 -3.64 -17.37 10.37
CA ASN A 227 -2.77 -16.23 10.09
C ASN A 227 -2.89 -15.21 11.22
N GLN A 228 -1.89 -15.21 12.10
CA GLN A 228 -1.87 -14.35 13.27
C GLN A 228 -1.84 -12.86 12.93
N ALA A 229 -1.16 -12.46 11.85
CA ALA A 229 -1.16 -11.07 11.39
C ALA A 229 -2.58 -10.63 10.97
N PHE A 230 -3.33 -11.51 10.28
CA PHE A 230 -4.73 -11.26 9.95
C PHE A 230 -5.58 -11.13 11.22
N ALA A 231 -5.42 -12.06 12.16
CA ALA A 231 -6.18 -12.03 13.42
C ALA A 231 -5.95 -10.75 14.22
N VAL A 232 -4.69 -10.30 14.35
CA VAL A 232 -4.33 -9.05 15.04
C VAL A 232 -4.89 -7.83 14.29
N ALA A 233 -4.75 -7.79 12.96
CA ALA A 233 -5.27 -6.69 12.16
C ALA A 233 -6.80 -6.58 12.28
N LEU A 234 -7.51 -7.70 12.12
CA LEU A 234 -8.96 -7.76 12.28
C LEU A 234 -9.39 -7.38 13.70
N SER A 235 -8.67 -7.82 14.73
CA SER A 235 -8.94 -7.44 16.13
C SER A 235 -8.83 -5.93 16.34
N ARG A 236 -7.77 -5.31 15.83
CA ARG A 236 -7.58 -3.85 15.90
C ARG A 236 -8.64 -3.08 15.13
N LEU A 237 -9.05 -3.58 13.98
CA LEU A 237 -10.11 -2.95 13.20
C LEU A 237 -11.49 -3.03 13.87
N ARG A 238 -11.73 -3.96 14.81
CA ARG A 238 -13.02 -4.02 15.54
C ARG A 238 -13.30 -2.78 16.37
N SER A 239 -12.27 -2.02 16.78
CA SER A 239 -12.47 -0.74 17.47
C SER A 239 -13.02 0.33 16.52
N ARG A 240 -12.93 0.11 15.21
CA ARG A 240 -13.56 0.95 14.19
C ARG A 240 -15.00 0.50 13.95
N GLY A 241 -15.96 1.40 14.19
CA GLY A 241 -17.37 1.12 13.95
C GLY A 241 -17.75 0.92 12.48
N ASP A 242 -16.84 1.21 11.54
CA ASP A 242 -17.04 1.16 10.10
C ASP A 242 -16.24 0.05 9.39
N ILE A 243 -15.68 -0.92 10.13
CA ILE A 243 -14.77 -1.95 9.59
C ILE A 243 -15.26 -2.58 8.28
N ARG A 244 -16.55 -2.94 8.18
CA ARG A 244 -17.10 -3.62 7.00
C ARG A 244 -17.04 -2.78 5.72
N ARG A 245 -17.00 -1.44 5.85
CA ARG A 245 -16.99 -0.53 4.70
C ARG A 245 -15.61 -0.31 4.11
N ILE A 246 -14.55 -0.72 4.81
CA ILE A 246 -13.18 -0.59 4.33
C ILE A 246 -12.99 -1.52 3.12
N PRO A 247 -12.63 -1.01 1.93
CA PRO A 247 -12.29 -1.84 0.79
C PRO A 247 -11.12 -2.77 1.08
N VAL A 248 -11.26 -4.04 0.68
CA VAL A 248 -10.20 -5.04 0.85
C VAL A 248 -9.84 -5.75 -0.45
N ALA A 249 -8.55 -6.03 -0.63
CA ALA A 249 -8.05 -6.94 -1.63
C ALA A 249 -7.37 -8.11 -0.93
N VAL A 250 -7.88 -9.32 -1.14
CA VAL A 250 -7.29 -10.56 -0.63
C VAL A 250 -6.46 -11.17 -1.76
N VAL A 251 -5.19 -11.42 -1.49
CA VAL A 251 -4.18 -11.69 -2.52
C VAL A 251 -3.40 -12.95 -2.17
N VAL A 252 -3.46 -13.93 -3.07
CA VAL A 252 -2.53 -15.06 -3.09
C VAL A 252 -1.32 -14.63 -3.92
N THR A 253 -0.20 -14.36 -3.23
CA THR A 253 1.08 -14.05 -3.88
C THR A 253 1.76 -15.32 -4.40
N LYS A 254 2.97 -15.19 -4.97
CA LYS A 254 3.80 -16.30 -5.47
C LYS A 254 2.98 -17.32 -6.30
N ALA A 255 1.94 -16.84 -6.98
CA ALA A 255 0.99 -17.72 -7.67
C ALA A 255 1.63 -18.45 -8.86
N ASP A 256 2.85 -18.06 -9.26
CA ASP A 256 3.67 -18.80 -10.21
C ASP A 256 3.99 -20.24 -9.75
N GLU A 257 3.95 -20.53 -8.45
CA GLU A 257 4.02 -21.90 -7.92
C GLU A 257 2.80 -22.75 -8.33
N LEU A 258 1.66 -22.10 -8.54
CA LEU A 258 0.38 -22.70 -8.91
C LEU A 258 0.07 -22.53 -10.41
N ARG A 259 1.04 -22.11 -11.24
CA ARG A 259 0.83 -21.70 -12.66
C ARG A 259 0.29 -22.76 -13.62
N TYR A 260 0.18 -24.01 -13.16
CA TYR A 260 -0.38 -25.13 -13.91
C TYR A 260 -1.72 -25.62 -13.35
N THR A 261 -2.24 -24.95 -12.31
CA THR A 261 -3.49 -25.31 -11.64
C THR A 261 -4.59 -24.36 -12.10
N HIS A 262 -5.71 -24.90 -12.55
CA HIS A 262 -6.89 -24.10 -12.87
C HIS A 262 -7.58 -23.61 -11.58
N PRO A 263 -8.03 -22.35 -11.50
CA PRO A 263 -8.04 -21.30 -12.53
C PRO A 263 -6.81 -20.37 -12.50
N VAL A 264 -5.81 -20.65 -11.67
CA VAL A 264 -4.63 -19.78 -11.47
C VAL A 264 -3.87 -19.60 -12.78
N ASP A 265 -3.67 -20.67 -13.55
CA ASP A 265 -3.02 -20.65 -14.85
C ASP A 265 -3.68 -19.67 -15.85
N ARG A 266 -5.02 -19.68 -15.91
CA ARG A 266 -5.83 -18.80 -16.75
C ARG A 266 -5.62 -17.35 -16.35
N TRP A 267 -5.74 -17.04 -15.06
CA TRP A 267 -5.63 -15.67 -14.58
C TRP A 267 -4.23 -15.11 -14.79
N LEU A 268 -3.18 -15.85 -14.41
CA LEU A 268 -1.80 -15.39 -14.56
C LEU A 268 -1.43 -15.07 -16.02
N ARG A 269 -1.95 -15.82 -17.00
CA ARG A 269 -1.70 -15.58 -18.43
C ARG A 269 -2.52 -14.42 -19.00
N ARG A 270 -3.55 -13.96 -18.31
CA ARG A 270 -4.46 -12.91 -18.79
C ARG A 270 -3.78 -11.54 -18.65
N TYR A 271 -3.62 -10.88 -19.80
CA TYR A 271 -3.24 -9.48 -19.88
C TYR A 271 -4.48 -8.60 -19.80
N ASP A 272 -4.68 -7.94 -18.67
CA ASP A 272 -5.80 -7.02 -18.49
C ASP A 272 -5.31 -5.58 -18.64
N THR A 273 -5.36 -5.06 -19.86
CA THR A 273 -4.96 -3.68 -20.19
C THR A 273 -6.19 -2.86 -20.59
N GLY A 274 -6.98 -2.38 -19.63
CA GLY A 274 -8.03 -1.39 -19.91
C GLY A 274 -9.26 -1.41 -19.02
N PRO A 275 -10.16 -0.42 -19.17
CA PRO A 275 -11.36 -0.25 -18.33
C PRO A 275 -12.38 -1.39 -18.45
N ASP A 276 -12.48 -2.05 -19.61
CA ASP A 276 -13.34 -3.23 -19.80
C ASP A 276 -12.97 -4.36 -18.83
N SER A 277 -11.75 -4.35 -18.29
CA SER A 277 -11.28 -5.29 -17.27
C SER A 277 -11.84 -5.06 -15.87
N LEU A 278 -12.57 -3.95 -15.61
CA LEU A 278 -13.18 -3.70 -14.30
C LEU A 278 -14.28 -4.73 -14.00
N THR A 279 -15.01 -5.18 -15.03
CA THR A 279 -15.99 -6.26 -14.89
C THR A 279 -15.34 -7.62 -14.58
N ALA A 280 -14.10 -7.83 -15.05
CA ALA A 280 -13.36 -9.06 -14.84
C ALA A 280 -12.94 -9.28 -13.38
N PHE A 281 -12.98 -8.27 -12.51
CA PHE A 281 -12.71 -8.45 -11.09
C PHE A 281 -13.68 -9.40 -10.40
N ARG A 282 -14.96 -9.39 -10.81
CA ARG A 282 -15.97 -10.30 -10.27
C ARG A 282 -15.76 -11.73 -10.74
N GLU A 283 -15.39 -11.91 -12.02
CA GLU A 283 -15.02 -13.21 -12.57
C GLU A 283 -13.80 -13.79 -11.85
N GLU A 284 -12.74 -13.00 -11.70
CA GLU A 284 -11.52 -13.38 -10.99
C GLU A 284 -11.85 -13.74 -9.55
N SER A 285 -12.62 -12.91 -8.86
CA SER A 285 -12.95 -13.17 -7.46
C SER A 285 -13.78 -14.44 -7.29
N ARG A 286 -14.74 -14.71 -8.19
CA ARG A 286 -15.53 -15.95 -8.18
C ARG A 286 -14.64 -17.18 -8.39
N ASP A 287 -13.77 -17.14 -9.39
CA ASP A 287 -12.90 -18.26 -9.74
C ASP A 287 -11.88 -18.53 -8.61
N VAL A 288 -11.26 -17.48 -8.08
CA VAL A 288 -10.31 -17.57 -6.97
C VAL A 288 -11.01 -18.00 -5.67
N TYR A 289 -12.22 -17.52 -5.38
CA TYR A 289 -13.00 -17.98 -4.23
C TYR A 289 -13.24 -19.49 -4.30
N ALA A 290 -13.71 -20.00 -5.45
CA ALA A 290 -13.97 -21.43 -5.62
C ALA A 290 -12.69 -22.26 -5.47
N PHE A 291 -11.57 -21.79 -6.00
CA PHE A 291 -10.25 -22.40 -5.84
C PHE A 291 -9.82 -22.45 -4.37
N LEU A 292 -9.86 -21.32 -3.68
CA LEU A 292 -9.50 -21.20 -2.27
C LEU A 292 -10.39 -22.08 -1.38
N HIS A 293 -11.70 -22.08 -1.63
CA HIS A 293 -12.65 -22.91 -0.91
C HIS A 293 -12.36 -24.40 -1.13
N HIS A 294 -12.05 -24.81 -2.35
CA HIS A 294 -11.73 -26.20 -2.68
C HIS A 294 -10.47 -26.71 -1.95
N TYR A 295 -9.48 -25.84 -1.72
CA TYR A 295 -8.21 -26.19 -1.08
C TYR A 295 -8.10 -25.76 0.40
N GLY A 296 -9.23 -25.56 1.08
CA GLY A 296 -9.26 -25.38 2.54
C GLY A 296 -8.73 -24.02 3.03
N ALA A 297 -8.77 -22.98 2.20
CA ALA A 297 -8.22 -21.66 2.47
C ALA A 297 -9.07 -20.78 3.42
N HIS A 298 -9.61 -21.35 4.49
CA HIS A 298 -10.57 -20.68 5.37
C HIS A 298 -10.09 -19.33 5.91
N PRO A 299 -8.81 -19.12 6.32
CA PRO A 299 -8.38 -17.82 6.84
C PRO A 299 -8.48 -16.66 5.83
N LEU A 300 -8.27 -16.90 4.53
CA LEU A 300 -8.41 -15.87 3.50
C LEU A 300 -9.89 -15.58 3.20
N LEU A 301 -10.71 -16.64 3.14
CA LEU A 301 -12.15 -16.50 2.88
C LEU A 301 -12.84 -15.81 4.06
N ASP A 302 -12.44 -16.12 5.30
CA ASP A 302 -12.91 -15.44 6.51
C ASP A 302 -12.61 -13.94 6.50
N VAL A 303 -11.50 -13.52 5.90
CA VAL A 303 -11.22 -12.09 5.68
C VAL A 303 -12.18 -11.55 4.63
N TYR A 304 -12.25 -12.18 3.46
CA TYR A 304 -13.09 -11.73 2.35
C TYR A 304 -14.56 -11.54 2.77
N ASP A 305 -15.14 -12.50 3.48
CA ASP A 305 -16.54 -12.50 3.90
C ASP A 305 -16.88 -11.48 5.00
N ARG A 306 -15.87 -10.85 5.64
CA ARG A 306 -16.08 -9.85 6.70
C ARG A 306 -16.31 -8.43 6.20
N PHE A 307 -15.96 -8.14 4.95
CA PHE A 307 -16.03 -6.79 4.39
C PHE A 307 -17.10 -6.71 3.30
N ASP A 308 -17.80 -5.59 3.24
CA ASP A 308 -18.88 -5.35 2.27
C ASP A 308 -18.33 -5.12 0.86
N ARG A 309 -17.05 -4.73 0.75
CA ARG A 309 -16.36 -4.48 -0.52
C ARG A 309 -15.02 -5.20 -0.56
N GLY A 310 -14.96 -6.31 -1.28
CA GLY A 310 -13.79 -7.18 -1.33
C GLY A 310 -13.51 -7.76 -2.71
N THR A 311 -12.23 -7.89 -3.06
CA THR A 311 -11.79 -8.64 -4.26
C THR A 311 -10.78 -9.73 -3.90
N LEU A 312 -10.74 -10.79 -4.69
CA LEU A 312 -9.78 -11.89 -4.57
C LEU A 312 -8.87 -11.92 -5.81
N HIS A 313 -7.57 -12.10 -5.58
CA HIS A 313 -6.57 -12.05 -6.65
C HIS A 313 -5.50 -13.13 -6.49
N VAL A 314 -4.97 -13.55 -7.63
CA VAL A 314 -3.72 -14.31 -7.73
C VAL A 314 -2.68 -13.45 -8.44
N VAL A 315 -1.51 -13.31 -7.84
CA VAL A 315 -0.43 -12.47 -8.38
C VAL A 315 0.92 -13.16 -8.22
N SER A 316 1.88 -12.76 -9.05
CA SER A 316 3.28 -13.10 -8.82
C SER A 316 4.13 -11.86 -9.01
N ALA A 317 4.84 -11.44 -7.96
CA ALA A 317 5.74 -10.30 -8.02
C ALA A 317 6.97 -10.57 -8.91
N THR A 318 7.41 -11.82 -8.94
CA THR A 318 8.66 -12.23 -9.61
C THR A 318 8.42 -13.07 -10.85
N GLY A 319 7.27 -13.72 -10.99
CA GLY A 319 6.97 -14.64 -12.08
C GLY A 319 7.73 -15.97 -12.02
N SER A 320 8.56 -16.15 -10.99
CA SER A 320 9.32 -17.38 -10.74
C SER A 320 9.66 -17.53 -9.26
N ARG A 321 9.80 -18.79 -8.85
CA ARG A 321 10.39 -19.19 -7.56
C ARG A 321 11.84 -18.68 -7.46
N ALA A 322 12.26 -18.36 -6.24
CA ALA A 322 13.65 -18.02 -5.96
C ALA A 322 14.57 -19.22 -6.20
N ASP A 323 15.76 -18.94 -6.72
CA ASP A 323 16.87 -19.88 -6.87
C ASP A 323 18.09 -19.32 -6.13
N GLY A 324 18.48 -19.98 -5.03
CA GLY A 324 19.47 -19.46 -4.09
C GLY A 324 19.10 -18.08 -3.53
N ASN A 325 19.93 -17.08 -3.82
CA ASN A 325 19.78 -15.71 -3.32
C ASN A 325 19.02 -14.77 -4.26
N GLY A 326 18.46 -15.28 -5.37
CA GLY A 326 17.81 -14.43 -6.36
C GLY A 326 16.75 -15.14 -7.19
N TYR A 327 16.42 -14.54 -8.32
CA TYR A 327 15.41 -14.95 -9.27
C TYR A 327 16.05 -15.04 -10.66
N PRO A 328 15.95 -16.19 -11.36
CA PRO A 328 16.53 -16.33 -12.69
C PRO A 328 16.00 -15.31 -13.71
N ARG A 329 14.73 -14.93 -13.57
CA ARG A 329 14.09 -13.88 -14.36
C ARG A 329 12.93 -13.27 -13.59
N VAL A 330 12.92 -11.95 -13.46
CA VAL A 330 11.79 -11.24 -12.87
C VAL A 330 10.82 -10.79 -13.96
N ARG A 331 9.58 -11.28 -13.86
CA ARG A 331 8.45 -10.90 -14.71
C ARG A 331 7.21 -10.80 -13.83
N PRO A 332 6.88 -9.60 -13.31
CA PRO A 332 5.66 -9.40 -12.54
C PRO A 332 4.42 -9.82 -13.34
N MET A 333 3.47 -10.47 -12.67
CA MET A 333 2.23 -10.96 -13.25
C MET A 333 1.06 -10.46 -12.39
N ARG A 334 0.19 -9.64 -13.00
CA ARG A 334 -1.03 -9.08 -12.40
C ARG A 334 -0.84 -8.23 -11.13
N VAL A 335 0.38 -7.79 -10.82
CA VAL A 335 0.69 -7.06 -9.57
C VAL A 335 -0.10 -5.75 -9.39
N LEU A 336 -0.56 -5.13 -10.47
CA LEU A 336 -1.39 -3.91 -10.42
C LEU A 336 -2.87 -4.19 -10.14
N ARG A 337 -3.37 -5.41 -10.37
CA ARG A 337 -4.81 -5.70 -10.29
C ARG A 337 -5.39 -5.45 -8.89
N PRO A 338 -4.74 -5.89 -7.79
CA PRO A 338 -5.21 -5.55 -6.45
C PRO A 338 -5.24 -4.04 -6.19
N LEU A 339 -4.24 -3.29 -6.66
CA LEU A 339 -4.20 -1.83 -6.48
C LEU A 339 -5.32 -1.13 -7.23
N VAL A 340 -5.54 -1.48 -8.50
CA VAL A 340 -6.62 -0.92 -9.31
C VAL A 340 -7.97 -1.22 -8.66
N ALA A 341 -8.18 -2.43 -8.13
CA ALA A 341 -9.40 -2.77 -7.40
C ALA A 341 -9.61 -1.88 -6.17
N LEU A 342 -8.57 -1.68 -5.35
CA LEU A 342 -8.63 -0.80 -4.18
C LEU A 342 -8.90 0.65 -4.56
N LEU A 343 -8.21 1.18 -5.57
CA LEU A 343 -8.42 2.56 -6.05
C LEU A 343 -9.81 2.78 -6.64
N ALA A 344 -10.34 1.78 -7.35
CA ALA A 344 -11.73 1.79 -7.82
C ALA A 344 -12.71 1.80 -6.64
N MET A 345 -12.49 0.95 -5.64
CA MET A 345 -13.37 0.89 -4.47
C MET A 345 -13.29 2.14 -3.58
N VAL A 346 -12.15 2.81 -3.52
CA VAL A 346 -11.98 4.10 -2.82
C VAL A 346 -12.57 5.27 -3.62
N GLY A 347 -12.94 5.06 -4.89
CA GLY A 347 -13.58 6.07 -5.74
C GLY A 347 -12.60 6.99 -6.47
N VAL A 348 -11.37 6.52 -6.74
CA VAL A 348 -10.35 7.27 -7.50
C VAL A 348 -10.48 7.02 -9.00
N VAL A 349 -10.88 5.82 -9.40
CA VAL A 349 -11.11 5.48 -10.81
C VAL A 349 -12.43 6.10 -11.25
N GLU A 350 -12.38 7.00 -12.23
CA GLU A 350 -13.53 7.81 -12.70
C GLU A 350 -14.44 7.07 -13.71
N ASP A 351 -14.29 5.75 -13.83
CA ASP A 351 -15.08 4.91 -14.72
C ASP A 351 -16.37 4.44 -14.01
N PRO A 352 -17.57 4.54 -14.63
CA PRO A 352 -18.81 4.06 -14.02
C PRO A 352 -18.79 2.59 -13.60
N ALA A 353 -18.01 1.73 -14.26
CA ALA A 353 -17.87 0.32 -13.88
C ALA A 353 -17.09 0.13 -12.57
N ALA A 354 -16.34 1.15 -12.10
CA ALA A 354 -15.59 1.11 -10.85
C ALA A 354 -16.51 0.92 -9.62
N ASP A 355 -17.75 1.42 -9.69
CA ASP A 355 -18.73 1.27 -8.61
C ASP A 355 -19.11 -0.18 -8.33
N GLY A 356 -19.05 -1.03 -9.36
CA GLY A 356 -19.33 -2.46 -9.27
C GLY A 356 -18.17 -3.27 -8.69
N VAL A 357 -16.98 -2.69 -8.56
CA VAL A 357 -15.80 -3.41 -8.05
C VAL A 357 -15.98 -3.72 -6.57
N GLY A 358 -15.72 -4.99 -6.24
CA GLY A 358 -15.76 -5.55 -4.89
C GLY A 358 -17.16 -5.88 -4.34
N ARG A 359 -18.22 -5.81 -5.17
CA ARG A 359 -19.59 -6.13 -4.76
C ARG A 359 -20.02 -7.57 -5.04
#